data_AF-A0A1Y0N722-F1
#
_entry.id   AF-A0A1Y0N722-F1
#
_cell.length_a   1.000
_cell.length_b   1.000
_cell.length_c   1.000
_cell.angle_alpha   90.00
_cell.angle_beta   90.00
_cell.angle_gamma   90.00
#
_symmetry.space_group_name_H-M   'P 1'
#
loop_
_entity.id
_entity.type
_entity.pdbx_description
1 polymer ?
#
loop_
_entity_poly.entity_id
_entity_poly.type
_entity_poly.pdbx_seq_one_letter_code
_entity_poly.pdbx_strand_id
1 'polypeptide(L)'
;MDIKDFTDTSNLTFELRLQDLKQAARDGVITEQQAQALWQRWSQGQHWQATRPVDPNAPQPALAAVATGPRFSFVNVLYYFGGLLAIGAMTLFMTLGFQQVGPTALMVLGALYLFAALKVADYFKARSLPVPAGLMATLAVFLVPLIVWGAQHLMGWWPPGGPDSLASYHTRIDWRWITLEFATLLAGVVMLWRYRLPFMVMPLALTLWYMSMDVANMLLFDHRWEWEFMRDMSLVFGIGTVAVAMWVDVRTRLSQTAEWRQDFAFWLYIFGTTMFWCGLSLNDSGSELAKLGYCALNVVLVLLGAAIGRRVFTVYGAFGVMLYLGHLSHEVFRESFMFPFALTLLGLGLVALGVWWQRHESAIAAHLSRYVPQGLQPRA
;
A
#
# COMPACT_ATOMS: atom_id res chain seq x y z
N MET A 1 -48.41 -8.62 19.64
CA MET A 1 -47.18 -8.99 20.37
C MET A 1 -46.15 -7.97 19.98
N ASP A 2 -45.72 -7.16 20.94
CA ASP A 2 -45.08 -5.86 20.66
C ASP A 2 -43.56 -6.00 20.72
N ILE A 3 -42.93 -6.28 19.56
CA ILE A 3 -41.48 -6.19 19.40
C ILE A 3 -41.17 -4.70 19.32
N LYS A 4 -40.59 -4.13 20.39
CA LYS A 4 -40.36 -2.69 20.46
C LYS A 4 -39.24 -2.22 19.52
N ASP A 5 -38.23 -3.06 19.27
CA ASP A 5 -37.16 -2.81 18.30
C ASP A 5 -36.28 -4.06 18.08
N PHE A 6 -35.47 -4.10 17.02
CA PHE A 6 -34.49 -5.17 16.70
C PHE A 6 -33.32 -5.32 17.69
N THR A 7 -33.31 -4.52 18.76
CA THR A 7 -32.30 -4.52 19.83
C THR A 7 -32.75 -5.26 21.09
N ASP A 8 -33.99 -5.79 21.11
CA ASP A 8 -34.49 -6.59 22.22
C ASP A 8 -33.78 -7.96 22.27
N THR A 9 -32.96 -8.16 23.30
CA THR A 9 -32.20 -9.39 23.56
C THR A 9 -32.87 -10.30 24.58
N SER A 10 -34.14 -10.06 24.90
CA SER A 10 -34.90 -10.98 25.76
C SER A 10 -34.89 -12.40 25.17
N ASN A 11 -34.62 -13.39 26.04
CA ASN A 11 -34.55 -14.80 25.65
C ASN A 11 -35.96 -15.32 25.32
N LEU A 12 -36.42 -15.04 24.11
CA LEU A 12 -37.61 -15.65 23.55
C LEU A 12 -37.19 -16.95 22.87
N THR A 13 -37.57 -18.08 23.46
CA THR A 13 -37.36 -19.40 22.87
C THR A 13 -38.45 -19.68 21.84
N PHE A 14 -38.08 -19.65 20.56
CA PHE A 14 -38.94 -20.05 19.46
C PHE A 14 -38.46 -21.38 18.87
N GLU A 15 -39.36 -22.36 18.75
CA GLU A 15 -39.10 -23.56 17.95
C GLU A 15 -39.34 -23.25 16.47
N LEU A 16 -38.27 -22.93 15.75
CA LEU A 16 -38.30 -22.71 14.30
C LEU A 16 -38.22 -24.05 13.55
N ARG A 17 -39.18 -24.30 12.67
CA ARG A 17 -39.18 -25.45 11.75
C ARG A 17 -38.72 -25.01 10.37
N LEU A 18 -38.16 -25.94 9.59
CA LEU A 18 -37.76 -25.68 8.20
C LEU A 18 -38.94 -25.19 7.32
N GLN A 19 -40.17 -25.59 7.66
CA GLN A 19 -41.37 -25.14 6.96
C GLN A 19 -41.63 -23.65 7.13
N ASP A 20 -41.27 -23.06 8.28
CA ASP A 20 -41.48 -21.63 8.56
C ASP A 20 -40.57 -20.76 7.67
N LEU A 21 -39.32 -21.19 7.46
CA LEU A 21 -38.38 -20.53 6.54
C LEU A 21 -38.80 -20.68 5.06
N LYS A 22 -39.38 -21.83 4.70
CA LYS A 22 -39.94 -22.03 3.35
C LYS A 22 -41.16 -21.14 3.12
N GLN A 23 -41.99 -20.94 4.14
CA GLN A 23 -43.13 -20.05 4.07
C GLN A 23 -42.67 -18.59 3.95
N ALA A 24 -41.70 -18.16 4.75
CA ALA A 24 -41.10 -16.82 4.63
C ALA A 24 -40.45 -16.57 3.25
N ALA A 25 -39.90 -17.61 2.62
CA ALA A 25 -39.38 -17.51 1.26
C ALA A 25 -40.49 -17.39 0.21
N ARG A 26 -41.60 -18.12 0.38
CA ARG A 26 -42.80 -18.00 -0.48
C ARG A 26 -43.48 -16.64 -0.34
N ASP A 27 -43.47 -16.08 0.86
CA ASP A 27 -44.05 -14.77 1.16
C ASP A 27 -43.12 -13.62 0.71
N GLY A 28 -41.95 -13.92 0.14
CA GLY A 28 -41.02 -12.95 -0.44
C GLY A 28 -40.20 -12.16 0.58
N VAL A 29 -40.27 -12.52 1.87
CA VAL A 29 -39.55 -11.85 2.97
C VAL A 29 -38.04 -12.13 2.88
N ILE A 30 -37.68 -13.35 2.45
CA ILE A 30 -36.30 -13.79 2.22
C ILE A 30 -36.24 -14.60 0.92
N THR A 31 -35.06 -14.75 0.31
CA THR A 31 -34.91 -15.64 -0.85
C THR A 31 -34.80 -17.10 -0.41
N GLU A 32 -35.13 -18.05 -1.29
CA GLU A 32 -34.94 -19.49 -1.00
C GLU A 32 -33.48 -19.82 -0.64
N GLN A 33 -32.53 -19.13 -1.26
CA GLN A 33 -31.11 -19.28 -0.98
C GLN A 33 -30.74 -18.77 0.42
N GLN A 34 -31.32 -17.64 0.86
CA GLN A 34 -31.15 -17.13 2.22
C GLN A 34 -31.78 -18.05 3.26
N ALA A 35 -32.97 -18.60 2.98
CA ALA A 35 -33.65 -19.56 3.84
C ALA A 35 -32.80 -20.83 4.07
N GLN A 36 -32.20 -21.37 3.01
CA GLN A 36 -31.30 -22.54 3.10
C GLN A 36 -30.02 -22.23 3.87
N ALA A 37 -29.40 -21.06 3.65
CA ALA A 37 -28.18 -20.66 4.35
C ALA A 37 -28.42 -20.45 5.86
N LEU A 38 -29.55 -19.83 6.23
CA LEU A 38 -29.97 -19.67 7.63
C LEU A 38 -30.21 -21.03 8.29
N TRP A 39 -30.93 -21.92 7.61
CA TRP A 39 -31.18 -23.26 8.12
C TRP A 39 -29.90 -24.08 8.31
N GLN A 40 -28.96 -24.02 7.36
CA GLN A 40 -27.67 -24.70 7.48
C GLN A 40 -26.85 -24.15 8.65
N ARG A 41 -26.79 -22.82 8.80
CA ARG A 41 -26.07 -22.18 9.92
C ARG A 41 -26.63 -22.58 11.28
N TRP A 42 -27.96 -22.60 11.42
CA TRP A 42 -28.60 -22.91 12.70
C TRP A 42 -28.65 -24.40 13.01
N SER A 43 -28.81 -25.26 12.00
CA SER A 43 -28.74 -26.72 12.16
C SER A 43 -27.32 -27.23 12.43
N GLN A 44 -26.29 -26.57 11.89
CA GLN A 44 -24.88 -26.90 12.17
C GLN A 44 -24.33 -26.23 13.44
N GLY A 45 -25.13 -25.38 14.10
CA GLY A 45 -24.77 -24.65 15.32
C GLY A 45 -24.49 -25.51 16.56
N GLN A 46 -24.49 -26.84 16.46
CA GLN A 46 -24.02 -27.70 17.55
C GLN A 46 -22.58 -28.21 17.40
N HIS A 47 -21.98 -28.30 16.19
CA HIS A 47 -20.64 -28.92 16.03
C HIS A 47 -19.85 -28.44 14.79
N TRP A 48 -19.47 -27.16 14.71
CA TRP A 48 -18.49 -26.72 13.70
C TRP A 48 -17.05 -27.05 14.13
N GLN A 49 -16.57 -28.25 13.76
CA GLN A 49 -15.14 -28.53 13.61
C GLN A 49 -14.81 -28.53 12.11
N ALA A 50 -13.98 -27.58 11.71
CA ALA A 50 -13.57 -27.37 10.32
C ALA A 50 -12.71 -28.52 9.81
N THR A 51 -13.30 -29.44 9.05
CA THR A 51 -12.58 -30.27 8.06
C THR A 51 -13.54 -30.74 6.98
N ARG A 52 -13.65 -30.02 5.86
CA ARG A 52 -14.03 -30.65 4.58
C ARG A 52 -13.32 -30.03 3.37
N PRO A 53 -13.08 -30.85 2.33
CA PRO A 53 -12.27 -30.48 1.17
C PRO A 53 -13.03 -29.50 0.29
N VAL A 54 -12.32 -28.49 -0.20
CA VAL A 54 -12.87 -27.51 -1.15
C VAL A 54 -13.01 -28.18 -2.52
N ASP A 55 -14.24 -28.28 -3.02
CA ASP A 55 -14.51 -28.57 -4.43
C ASP A 55 -14.03 -27.37 -5.28
N PRO A 56 -13.06 -27.54 -6.20
CA PRO A 56 -12.48 -26.43 -6.96
C PRO A 56 -13.47 -25.70 -7.88
N ASN A 57 -14.64 -26.28 -8.18
CA ASN A 57 -15.54 -25.79 -9.23
C ASN A 57 -16.91 -25.30 -8.74
N ALA A 58 -17.16 -25.23 -7.42
CA ALA A 58 -18.40 -24.66 -6.90
C ALA A 58 -18.35 -23.12 -6.90
N PRO A 59 -19.34 -22.41 -7.50
CA PRO A 59 -19.44 -20.95 -7.37
C PRO A 59 -19.66 -20.58 -5.91
N GLN A 60 -18.64 -19.98 -5.28
CA GLN A 60 -18.73 -19.53 -3.90
C GLN A 60 -19.75 -18.39 -3.80
N PRO A 61 -20.82 -18.52 -2.99
CA PRO A 61 -21.71 -17.40 -2.73
C PRO A 61 -20.94 -16.34 -1.94
N ALA A 62 -20.99 -15.10 -2.42
CA ALA A 62 -20.33 -13.95 -1.82
C ALA A 62 -20.93 -13.65 -0.43
N LEU A 63 -20.42 -14.31 0.60
CA LEU A 63 -20.52 -13.82 1.96
C LEU A 63 -19.88 -12.44 1.98
N ALA A 64 -20.67 -11.42 2.29
CA ALA A 64 -20.21 -10.05 2.45
C ALA A 64 -19.07 -10.04 3.48
N ALA A 65 -17.84 -10.08 2.96
CA ALA A 65 -16.64 -10.05 3.75
C ALA A 65 -16.60 -8.70 4.46
N VAL A 66 -16.48 -8.72 5.78
CA VAL A 66 -15.90 -7.61 6.54
C VAL A 66 -14.69 -7.14 5.75
N ALA A 67 -14.67 -5.85 5.37
CA ALA A 67 -13.74 -5.25 4.41
C ALA A 67 -12.26 -5.51 4.79
N THR A 68 -11.80 -6.69 4.43
CA THR A 68 -10.40 -7.06 4.27
C THR A 68 -10.02 -6.56 2.89
N GLY A 69 -8.85 -5.92 2.76
CA GLY A 69 -8.43 -5.16 1.58
C GLY A 69 -8.52 -5.93 0.24
N PRO A 70 -8.21 -5.27 -0.89
CA PRO A 70 -8.37 -5.87 -2.21
C PRO A 70 -7.69 -7.24 -2.29
N ARG A 71 -8.49 -8.29 -2.46
CA ARG A 71 -8.00 -9.68 -2.57
C ARG A 71 -7.30 -9.86 -3.91
N PHE A 72 -6.22 -10.62 -3.92
CA PHE A 72 -5.58 -11.03 -5.17
C PHE A 72 -6.57 -11.86 -5.98
N SER A 73 -7.09 -11.29 -7.06
CA SER A 73 -8.10 -11.88 -7.93
C SER A 73 -7.84 -11.45 -9.36
N PHE A 74 -8.23 -12.27 -10.34
CA PHE A 74 -8.04 -11.96 -11.75
C PHE A 74 -8.66 -10.61 -12.15
N VAL A 75 -9.85 -10.30 -11.61
CA VAL A 75 -10.53 -9.01 -11.82
C VAL A 75 -9.68 -7.84 -11.31
N ASN A 76 -9.12 -7.95 -10.10
CA ASN A 76 -8.24 -6.91 -9.57
C ASN A 76 -6.93 -6.80 -10.36
N VAL A 77 -6.39 -7.91 -10.86
CA VAL A 77 -5.22 -7.90 -11.76
C VAL A 77 -5.55 -7.11 -13.02
N LEU A 78 -6.71 -7.34 -13.66
CA LEU A 78 -7.15 -6.58 -14.82
C LEU A 78 -7.31 -5.09 -14.52
N TYR A 79 -7.91 -4.74 -13.37
CA TYR A 79 -8.03 -3.34 -12.97
C TYR A 79 -6.67 -2.70 -12.74
N TYR A 80 -5.80 -3.30 -11.94
CA TYR A 80 -4.48 -2.72 -11.65
C TYR A 80 -3.59 -2.66 -12.88
N PHE A 81 -3.59 -3.71 -13.72
CA PHE A 81 -2.81 -3.74 -14.95
C PHE A 81 -3.31 -2.71 -15.96
N GLY A 82 -4.62 -2.68 -16.23
CA GLY A 82 -5.23 -1.69 -17.14
C GLY A 82 -5.07 -0.26 -16.63
N GLY A 83 -5.22 -0.04 -15.32
CA GLY A 83 -4.99 1.26 -14.70
C GLY A 83 -3.53 1.70 -14.76
N LEU A 84 -2.58 0.80 -14.52
CA LEU A 84 -1.15 1.07 -14.66
C LEU A 84 -0.78 1.39 -16.12
N LEU A 85 -1.36 0.66 -17.08
CA LEU A 85 -1.17 0.92 -18.51
C LEU A 85 -1.72 2.30 -18.90
N ALA A 86 -2.91 2.67 -18.43
CA ALA A 86 -3.48 4.00 -18.67
C ALA A 86 -2.64 5.12 -18.04
N ILE A 87 -2.18 4.93 -16.80
CA ILE A 87 -1.28 5.87 -16.13
C ILE A 87 0.03 6.01 -16.91
N GLY A 88 0.69 4.90 -17.25
CA GLY A 88 1.93 4.89 -18.02
C GLY A 88 1.78 5.49 -19.41
N ALA A 89 0.66 5.23 -20.10
CA ALA A 89 0.29 5.88 -21.36
C ALA A 89 0.32 7.40 -21.24
N MET A 90 -0.31 7.93 -20.20
CA MET A 90 -0.46 9.37 -20.02
C MET A 90 0.79 10.06 -19.46
N THR A 91 1.61 9.37 -18.66
CA THR A 91 2.84 9.96 -18.09
C THR A 91 4.05 9.82 -19.00
N LEU A 92 4.26 8.64 -19.60
CA LEU A 92 5.47 8.34 -20.38
C LEU A 92 5.27 8.52 -21.89
N PHE A 93 4.14 8.08 -22.44
CA PHE A 93 3.95 8.05 -23.90
C PHE A 93 3.34 9.35 -24.43
N MET A 94 2.41 9.95 -23.70
CA MET A 94 1.81 11.22 -24.12
C MET A 94 2.84 12.34 -24.17
N THR A 95 3.78 12.35 -23.22
CA THR A 95 4.87 13.34 -23.20
C THR A 95 5.81 13.17 -24.40
N LEU A 96 6.08 11.94 -24.85
CA LEU A 96 6.91 11.69 -26.04
C LEU A 96 6.18 11.98 -27.36
N GLY A 97 4.93 11.54 -27.50
CA GLY A 97 4.17 11.66 -28.74
C GLY A 97 3.65 13.07 -29.04
N PHE A 98 3.36 13.87 -28.01
CA PHE A 98 2.71 15.18 -28.17
C PHE A 98 3.62 16.39 -27.90
N GLN A 99 4.92 16.18 -27.63
CA GLN A 99 5.90 17.26 -27.60
C GLN A 99 5.91 18.10 -28.89
N GLN A 100 5.57 17.50 -30.03
CA GLN A 100 5.50 18.18 -31.32
C GLN A 100 4.28 19.13 -31.47
N VAL A 101 3.25 18.97 -30.64
CA VAL A 101 1.98 19.73 -30.73
C VAL A 101 2.01 20.98 -29.85
N GLY A 102 3.01 21.11 -28.99
CA GLY A 102 3.27 22.29 -28.15
C GLY A 102 2.54 22.29 -26.80
N PRO A 103 2.95 23.18 -25.86
CA PRO A 103 2.46 23.19 -24.47
C PRO A 103 0.94 23.41 -24.35
N THR A 104 0.35 24.21 -25.24
CA THR A 104 -1.09 24.49 -25.24
C THR A 104 -1.93 23.25 -25.51
N ALA A 105 -1.56 22.47 -26.52
CA ALA A 105 -2.30 21.25 -26.86
C ALA A 105 -2.20 20.21 -25.74
N LEU A 106 -1.02 20.08 -25.13
CA LEU A 106 -0.81 19.23 -23.95
C LEU A 106 -1.71 19.65 -22.80
N MET A 107 -1.74 20.94 -22.45
CA MET A 107 -2.60 21.45 -21.37
C MET A 107 -4.08 21.15 -21.61
N VAL A 108 -4.60 21.42 -22.82
CA VAL A 108 -6.00 21.21 -23.16
C VAL A 108 -6.36 19.72 -23.12
N LEU A 109 -5.55 18.86 -23.73
CA LEU A 109 -5.77 17.42 -23.72
C LEU A 109 -5.69 16.84 -22.30
N GLY A 110 -4.71 17.27 -21.51
CA GLY A 110 -4.57 16.90 -20.11
C GLY A 110 -5.80 17.28 -19.29
N ALA A 111 -6.32 18.50 -19.47
CA ALA A 111 -7.52 18.96 -18.78
C ALA A 111 -8.78 18.16 -19.17
N LEU A 112 -8.95 17.85 -20.46
CA LEU A 112 -10.05 17.01 -20.94
C LEU A 112 -9.98 15.59 -20.37
N TYR A 113 -8.80 14.99 -20.38
CA TYR A 113 -8.58 13.66 -19.80
C TYR A 113 -8.78 13.65 -18.29
N LEU A 114 -8.30 14.67 -17.58
CA LEU A 114 -8.51 14.83 -16.14
C LEU A 114 -10.01 14.90 -15.82
N PHE A 115 -10.76 15.72 -16.57
CA PHE A 115 -12.20 15.83 -16.38
C PHE A 115 -12.93 14.50 -16.65
N ALA A 116 -12.58 13.81 -17.73
CA ALA A 116 -13.14 12.50 -18.06
C ALA A 116 -12.81 11.47 -16.96
N ALA A 117 -11.57 11.40 -16.50
CA ALA A 117 -11.12 10.50 -15.45
C ALA A 117 -11.89 10.74 -14.13
N LEU A 118 -12.12 11.99 -13.75
CA LEU A 118 -12.91 12.33 -12.57
C LEU A 118 -14.38 11.90 -12.71
N LYS A 119 -15.00 12.11 -13.89
CA LYS A 119 -16.39 11.65 -14.13
C LYS A 119 -16.51 10.13 -14.02
N VAL A 120 -15.55 9.40 -14.58
CA VAL A 120 -15.52 7.94 -14.50
C VAL A 120 -15.23 7.47 -13.06
N ALA A 121 -14.36 8.16 -12.33
CA ALA A 121 -14.07 7.87 -10.92
C ALA A 121 -15.31 8.06 -10.03
N ASP A 122 -16.05 9.17 -10.19
CA ASP A 122 -17.30 9.42 -9.49
C ASP A 122 -18.36 8.36 -9.83
N TYR A 123 -18.46 7.94 -11.10
CA TYR A 123 -19.37 6.88 -11.53
C TYR A 123 -19.04 5.52 -10.89
N PHE A 124 -17.76 5.13 -10.84
CA PHE A 124 -17.35 3.89 -10.18
C PHE A 124 -17.53 3.95 -8.66
N LYS A 125 -17.27 5.11 -8.03
CA LYS A 125 -17.50 5.30 -6.60
C LYS A 125 -18.99 5.17 -6.27
N ALA A 126 -19.88 5.75 -7.09
CA ALA A 126 -21.32 5.63 -6.92
C ALA A 126 -21.83 4.17 -7.01
N ARG A 127 -21.10 3.29 -7.70
CA ARG A 127 -21.39 1.85 -7.81
C ARG A 127 -20.64 0.97 -6.82
N SER A 128 -20.03 1.56 -5.79
CA SER A 128 -19.27 0.82 -4.78
C SER A 128 -18.12 -0.01 -5.36
N LEU A 129 -17.46 0.50 -6.41
CA LEU A 129 -16.26 -0.09 -7.02
C LEU A 129 -15.02 0.73 -6.63
N PRO A 130 -14.46 0.55 -5.41
CA PRO A 130 -13.41 1.43 -4.87
C PRO A 130 -12.07 1.30 -5.61
N VAL A 131 -11.73 0.11 -6.10
CA VAL A 131 -10.47 -0.14 -6.82
C VAL A 131 -10.41 0.65 -8.14
N PRO A 132 -11.35 0.48 -9.09
CA PRO A 132 -11.32 1.26 -10.33
C PRO A 132 -11.57 2.76 -10.10
N ALA A 133 -12.38 3.15 -9.11
CA ALA A 133 -12.55 4.55 -8.75
C ALA A 133 -11.21 5.18 -8.30
N GLY A 134 -10.44 4.47 -7.46
CA GLY A 134 -9.12 4.91 -7.01
C GLY A 134 -8.13 5.04 -8.17
N LEU A 135 -8.12 4.09 -9.11
CA LEU A 135 -7.24 4.14 -10.29
C LEU A 135 -7.54 5.36 -11.18
N MET A 136 -8.82 5.63 -11.45
CA MET A 136 -9.21 6.79 -12.28
C MET A 136 -8.93 8.12 -11.57
N ALA A 137 -9.16 8.20 -10.26
CA ALA A 137 -8.80 9.38 -9.47
C ALA A 137 -7.28 9.60 -9.42
N THR A 138 -6.47 8.54 -9.30
CA THR A 138 -5.01 8.64 -9.38
C THR A 138 -4.53 9.07 -10.76
N LEU A 139 -5.15 8.56 -11.84
CA LEU A 139 -4.87 9.03 -13.20
C LEU A 139 -5.09 10.54 -13.32
N ALA A 140 -6.19 11.06 -12.74
CA ALA A 140 -6.46 12.49 -12.71
C ALA A 140 -5.34 13.28 -11.99
N VAL A 141 -4.81 12.76 -10.87
CA VAL A 141 -3.69 13.40 -10.15
C VAL A 141 -2.41 13.40 -11.01
N PHE A 142 -2.10 12.32 -11.72
CA PHE A 142 -0.90 12.27 -12.58
C PHE A 142 -0.96 13.17 -13.82
N LEU A 143 -2.15 13.68 -14.19
CA LEU A 143 -2.29 14.66 -15.27
C LEU A 143 -2.06 16.11 -14.80
N VAL A 144 -2.09 16.37 -13.49
CA VAL A 144 -1.86 17.70 -12.91
C VAL A 144 -0.52 18.32 -13.30
N PRO A 145 0.64 17.64 -13.17
CA PRO A 145 1.93 18.26 -13.51
C PRO A 145 1.97 18.63 -15.00
N LEU A 146 1.36 17.84 -15.87
CA LEU A 146 1.26 18.11 -17.31
C LEU A 146 0.43 19.37 -17.60
N ILE A 147 -0.71 19.52 -16.93
CA ILE A 147 -1.58 20.71 -17.08
C ILE A 147 -0.88 21.96 -16.55
N VAL A 148 -0.26 21.87 -15.37
CA VAL A 148 0.42 23.00 -14.71
C VAL A 148 1.64 23.44 -15.52
N TRP A 149 2.44 22.50 -16.01
CA TRP A 149 3.59 22.80 -16.88
C TRP A 149 3.15 23.52 -18.16
N GLY A 150 2.08 23.05 -18.80
CA GLY A 150 1.50 23.72 -19.95
C GLY A 150 1.04 25.13 -19.61
N ALA A 151 0.29 25.31 -18.52
CA ALA A 151 -0.17 26.62 -18.07
C ALA A 151 0.99 27.60 -17.78
N GLN A 152 2.05 27.13 -17.11
CA GLN A 152 3.24 27.93 -16.83
C GLN A 152 3.96 28.39 -18.10
N HIS A 153 4.02 27.54 -19.14
CA HIS A 153 4.58 27.91 -20.44
C HIS A 153 3.73 28.96 -21.15
N LEU A 154 2.39 28.83 -21.12
CA LEU A 154 1.50 29.82 -21.75
C LEU A 154 1.55 31.17 -21.07
N MET A 155 1.67 31.20 -19.74
CA MET A 155 1.72 32.42 -18.95
C MET A 155 3.12 33.06 -18.91
N GLY A 156 4.14 32.40 -19.46
CA GLY A 156 5.54 32.84 -19.37
C GLY A 156 6.12 32.77 -17.96
N TRP A 157 5.52 31.96 -17.07
CA TRP A 157 5.98 31.75 -15.69
C TRP A 157 7.04 30.65 -15.56
N TRP A 158 7.28 29.89 -16.64
CA TRP A 158 8.32 28.87 -16.64
C TRP A 158 9.70 29.51 -16.45
N PRO A 159 10.50 29.08 -15.46
CA PRO A 159 11.79 29.71 -15.18
C PRO A 159 12.74 29.66 -16.40
N PRO A 160 13.51 30.72 -16.69
CA PRO A 160 14.37 30.81 -17.88
C PRO A 160 15.55 29.84 -17.83
N GLY A 161 15.74 29.01 -18.87
CA GLY A 161 16.76 27.95 -18.92
C GLY A 161 16.35 26.60 -18.32
N GLY A 162 15.05 26.40 -18.05
CA GLY A 162 14.52 25.11 -17.62
C GLY A 162 14.32 24.17 -18.81
N PRO A 163 14.14 22.85 -18.59
CA PRO A 163 13.91 21.93 -19.69
C PRO A 163 12.65 22.28 -20.49
N ASP A 164 12.77 22.43 -21.80
CA ASP A 164 11.64 22.73 -22.71
C ASP A 164 10.71 21.52 -22.95
N SER A 165 11.09 20.36 -22.39
CA SER A 165 10.40 19.09 -22.60
C SER A 165 9.95 18.50 -21.26
N LEU A 166 8.65 18.26 -21.14
CA LEU A 166 8.05 17.59 -19.99
C LEU A 166 8.58 16.15 -19.81
N ALA A 167 9.08 15.48 -20.86
CA ALA A 167 9.72 14.17 -20.68
C ALA A 167 10.98 14.25 -19.81
N SER A 168 11.62 15.43 -19.72
CA SER A 168 12.76 15.63 -18.85
C SER A 168 12.39 15.57 -17.36
N TYR A 169 11.12 15.78 -17.00
CA TYR A 169 10.62 15.72 -15.62
C TYR A 169 10.96 14.39 -14.91
N HIS A 170 10.97 13.27 -15.66
CA HIS A 170 11.29 11.96 -15.09
C HIS A 170 12.76 11.54 -15.22
N THR A 171 13.58 12.34 -15.91
CA THR A 171 14.98 11.98 -16.22
C THR A 171 16.00 12.95 -15.64
N ARG A 172 15.59 14.18 -15.30
CA ARG A 172 16.46 15.24 -14.80
C ARG A 172 15.88 15.81 -13.51
N ILE A 173 16.70 15.79 -12.47
CA ILE A 173 16.42 16.43 -11.19
C ILE A 173 16.76 17.92 -11.35
N ASP A 174 15.78 18.79 -11.12
CA ASP A 174 15.88 20.24 -11.28
C ASP A 174 14.89 20.90 -10.33
N TRP A 175 15.35 21.87 -9.53
CA TRP A 175 14.52 22.58 -8.56
C TRP A 175 13.27 23.25 -9.17
N ARG A 176 13.28 23.56 -10.49
CA ARG A 176 12.14 24.20 -11.17
C ARG A 176 10.90 23.32 -11.19
N TRP A 177 11.08 22.00 -11.09
CA TRP A 177 10.01 21.01 -11.04
C TRP A 177 9.22 21.06 -9.73
N ILE A 178 9.77 21.61 -8.66
CA ILE A 178 9.13 21.75 -7.34
C ILE A 178 7.74 22.38 -7.45
N THR A 179 7.54 23.32 -8.37
CA THR A 179 6.21 23.93 -8.60
C THR A 179 5.17 22.92 -9.09
N LEU A 180 5.55 22.00 -9.98
CA LEU A 180 4.70 20.91 -10.46
C LEU A 180 4.45 19.87 -9.37
N GLU A 181 5.47 19.56 -8.58
CA GLU A 181 5.37 18.63 -7.46
C GLU A 181 4.43 19.14 -6.38
N PHE A 182 4.53 20.41 -5.98
CA PHE A 182 3.59 21.02 -5.04
C PHE A 182 2.16 21.02 -5.56
N ALA A 183 1.96 21.35 -6.84
CA ALA A 183 0.62 21.31 -7.44
C ALA A 183 0.05 19.89 -7.46
N THR A 184 0.87 18.89 -7.77
CA THR A 184 0.50 17.47 -7.77
C THR A 184 0.20 16.97 -6.36
N LEU A 185 1.02 17.35 -5.38
CA LEU A 185 0.81 17.03 -3.97
C LEU A 185 -0.49 17.63 -3.44
N LEU A 186 -0.74 18.91 -3.73
CA LEU A 186 -1.98 19.60 -3.35
C LEU A 186 -3.20 18.91 -3.98
N ALA A 187 -3.14 18.61 -5.28
CA ALA A 187 -4.20 17.87 -5.96
C ALA A 187 -4.41 16.48 -5.37
N GLY A 188 -3.33 15.77 -5.04
CA GLY A 188 -3.37 14.50 -4.34
C GLY A 188 -4.10 14.60 -2.99
N VAL A 189 -3.77 15.61 -2.17
CA VAL A 189 -4.43 15.85 -0.88
C VAL A 189 -5.92 16.15 -1.06
N VAL A 190 -6.28 17.01 -2.02
CA VAL A 190 -7.68 17.32 -2.34
C VAL A 190 -8.44 16.07 -2.78
N MET A 191 -7.83 15.23 -3.63
CA MET A 191 -8.45 14.00 -4.12
C MET A 191 -8.55 12.94 -3.04
N LEU A 192 -7.56 12.83 -2.15
CA LEU A 192 -7.63 11.98 -0.96
C LEU A 192 -8.78 12.42 -0.04
N TRP A 193 -8.97 13.72 0.17
CA TRP A 193 -10.08 14.25 0.95
C TRP A 193 -11.46 14.00 0.31
N ARG A 194 -11.55 14.13 -1.02
CA ARG A 194 -12.80 13.96 -1.80
C ARG A 194 -13.19 12.49 -2.00
N TYR A 195 -12.23 11.62 -2.27
CA TYR A 195 -12.49 10.20 -2.56
C TYR A 195 -12.36 9.31 -1.33
N ARG A 196 -11.45 9.63 -0.40
CA ARG A 196 -11.16 8.84 0.82
C ARG A 196 -10.84 7.38 0.51
N LEU A 197 -10.05 7.17 -0.54
CA LEU A 197 -9.61 5.84 -0.96
C LEU A 197 -8.12 5.68 -0.63
N PRO A 198 -7.69 4.58 0.00
CA PRO A 198 -6.28 4.32 0.34
C PRO A 198 -5.33 4.39 -0.85
N PHE A 199 -5.81 4.00 -2.03
CA PHE A 199 -5.03 4.05 -3.25
C PHE A 199 -4.60 5.48 -3.63
N MET A 200 -5.34 6.52 -3.20
CA MET A 200 -4.96 7.91 -3.42
C MET A 200 -3.67 8.30 -2.70
N VAL A 201 -3.26 7.56 -1.67
CA VAL A 201 -2.00 7.85 -0.97
C VAL A 201 -0.78 7.51 -1.83
N MET A 202 -0.93 6.64 -2.83
CA MET A 202 0.15 6.26 -3.75
C MET A 202 0.78 7.48 -4.47
N PRO A 203 0.02 8.32 -5.20
CA PRO A 203 0.61 9.50 -5.83
C PRO A 203 1.22 10.48 -4.83
N LEU A 204 0.65 10.66 -3.63
CA LEU A 204 1.27 11.53 -2.61
C LEU A 204 2.62 10.99 -2.16
N ALA A 205 2.71 9.69 -1.88
CA ALA A 205 3.94 9.06 -1.44
C ALA A 205 5.02 9.09 -2.54
N LEU A 206 4.64 8.91 -3.80
CA LEU A 206 5.53 9.02 -4.95
C LEU A 206 6.02 10.46 -5.14
N THR A 207 5.13 11.46 -5.08
CA THR A 207 5.51 12.88 -5.19
C THR A 207 6.42 13.31 -4.03
N LEU A 208 6.18 12.84 -2.81
CA LEU A 208 7.06 13.11 -1.67
C LEU A 208 8.48 12.56 -1.89
N TRP A 209 8.61 11.42 -2.58
CA TRP A 209 9.92 10.89 -2.95
C TRP A 209 10.60 11.79 -3.99
N TYR A 210 9.95 12.12 -5.11
CA TYR A 210 10.55 13.03 -6.10
C TYR A 210 10.98 14.36 -5.48
N MET A 211 10.11 14.94 -4.64
CA MET A 211 10.37 16.20 -3.95
C MET A 211 11.56 16.11 -3.00
N SER A 212 11.84 14.94 -2.39
CA SER A 212 13.05 14.77 -1.56
C SER A 212 14.34 14.93 -2.36
N MET A 213 14.36 14.49 -3.63
CA MET A 213 15.52 14.61 -4.52
C MET A 213 15.66 16.03 -5.06
N ASP A 214 14.54 16.66 -5.42
CA ASP A 214 14.55 18.05 -5.91
C ASP A 214 14.92 19.03 -4.78
N VAL A 215 14.43 18.83 -3.56
CA VAL A 215 14.83 19.60 -2.38
C VAL A 215 16.30 19.38 -2.07
N ALA A 216 16.81 18.15 -2.16
CA ALA A 216 18.23 17.88 -2.00
C ALA A 216 19.08 18.63 -3.05
N ASN A 217 18.66 18.63 -4.32
CA ASN A 217 19.35 19.39 -5.36
C ASN A 217 19.32 20.91 -5.10
N MET A 218 18.19 21.44 -4.63
CA MET A 218 18.05 22.86 -4.30
C MET A 218 18.95 23.27 -3.12
N LEU A 219 19.17 22.38 -2.14
CA LEU A 219 20.03 22.65 -0.98
C LEU A 219 21.53 22.64 -1.35
N LEU A 220 21.91 21.93 -2.42
CA LEU A 220 23.25 22.00 -2.97
C LEU A 220 23.41 23.32 -3.73
N PHE A 221 24.09 24.30 -3.13
CA PHE A 221 24.25 25.63 -3.71
C PHE A 221 24.89 25.64 -5.11
N ASP A 222 25.72 24.65 -5.43
CA ASP A 222 26.35 24.49 -6.73
C ASP A 222 25.55 23.57 -7.70
N HIS A 223 24.42 23.02 -7.22
CA HIS A 223 23.54 22.09 -7.93
C HIS A 223 24.28 20.87 -8.52
N ARG A 224 25.47 20.55 -8.00
CA ARG A 224 26.25 19.40 -8.48
C ARG A 224 25.64 18.11 -7.93
N TRP A 225 25.79 17.04 -8.70
CA TRP A 225 25.34 15.73 -8.26
C TRP A 225 26.32 15.16 -7.24
N GLU A 226 25.99 15.32 -5.95
CA GLU A 226 26.71 14.67 -4.85
C GLU A 226 25.95 13.42 -4.39
N TRP A 227 26.46 12.25 -4.79
CA TRP A 227 25.81 10.96 -4.53
C TRP A 227 25.59 10.71 -3.03
N GLU A 228 26.58 11.01 -2.19
CA GLU A 228 26.50 10.81 -0.74
C GLU A 228 25.42 11.67 -0.10
N PHE A 229 25.33 12.95 -0.48
CA PHE A 229 24.30 13.85 0.01
C PHE A 229 22.89 13.41 -0.42
N MET A 230 22.71 13.03 -1.68
CA MET A 230 21.42 12.54 -2.21
C MET A 230 20.97 11.25 -1.52
N ARG A 231 21.92 10.33 -1.26
CA ARG A 231 21.68 9.10 -0.50
C ARG A 231 21.24 9.42 0.93
N ASP A 232 21.95 10.32 1.62
CA ASP A 232 21.66 10.67 3.02
C ASP A 232 20.34 11.43 3.16
N MET A 233 20.01 12.31 2.20
CA MET A 233 18.70 12.94 2.11
C MET A 233 17.59 11.90 1.91
N SER A 234 17.77 10.95 0.99
CA SER A 234 16.80 9.84 0.79
C SER A 234 16.62 9.02 2.06
N LEU A 235 17.69 8.76 2.81
CA LEU A 235 17.64 8.05 4.09
C LEU A 235 16.79 8.82 5.12
N VAL A 236 17.06 10.11 5.31
CA VAL A 236 16.35 10.95 6.30
C VAL A 236 14.88 11.14 5.92
N PHE A 237 14.58 11.43 4.65
CA PHE A 237 13.20 11.52 4.15
C PHE A 237 12.48 10.18 4.25
N GLY A 238 13.16 9.06 4.04
CA GLY A 238 12.63 7.71 4.24
C GLY A 238 12.18 7.49 5.68
N ILE A 239 13.02 7.83 6.67
CA ILE A 239 12.67 7.76 8.10
C ILE A 239 11.47 8.66 8.40
N GLY A 240 11.48 9.91 7.93
CA GLY A 240 10.36 10.84 8.11
C GLY A 240 9.05 10.31 7.53
N THR A 241 9.10 9.75 6.32
CA THR A 241 7.94 9.15 5.65
C THR A 241 7.41 7.94 6.40
N VAL A 242 8.29 7.09 6.93
CA VAL A 242 7.91 5.95 7.78
C VAL A 242 7.28 6.41 9.10
N ALA A 243 7.79 7.49 9.72
CA ALA A 243 7.18 8.08 10.91
C ALA A 243 5.77 8.62 10.64
N VAL A 244 5.58 9.31 9.51
CA VAL A 244 4.25 9.74 9.05
C VAL A 244 3.36 8.53 8.78
N ALA A 245 3.87 7.47 8.15
CA ALA A 245 3.13 6.23 7.90
C ALA A 245 2.64 5.60 9.21
N MET A 246 3.50 5.50 10.24
CA MET A 246 3.13 5.02 11.57
C MET A 246 2.04 5.87 12.22
N TRP A 247 2.16 7.20 12.13
CA TRP A 247 1.15 8.11 12.66
C TRP A 247 -0.20 7.96 11.95
N VAL A 248 -0.21 7.86 10.61
CA VAL A 248 -1.42 7.59 9.81
C VAL A 248 -2.00 6.22 10.15
N ASP A 249 -1.17 5.20 10.32
CA ASP A 249 -1.60 3.83 10.65
C ASP A 249 -2.35 3.80 11.99
N VAL A 250 -1.77 4.39 13.04
CA VAL A 250 -2.41 4.48 14.35
C VAL A 250 -3.72 5.27 14.28
N ARG A 251 -3.74 6.42 13.60
CA ARG A 251 -4.96 7.24 13.47
C ARG A 251 -6.08 6.54 12.73
N THR A 252 -5.76 5.85 11.64
CA THR A 252 -6.77 5.12 10.83
C THR A 252 -7.32 3.91 11.58
N ARG A 253 -6.49 3.20 12.35
CA ARG A 253 -6.93 2.10 13.21
C ARG A 253 -7.85 2.54 14.34
N LEU A 254 -7.57 3.69 14.95
CA LEU A 254 -8.38 4.25 16.04
C LEU A 254 -9.65 4.97 15.56
N SER A 255 -9.81 5.18 14.25
CA SER A 255 -10.95 5.91 13.71
C SER A 255 -12.26 5.13 13.89
N GLN A 256 -13.27 5.80 14.41
CA GLN A 256 -14.61 5.22 14.60
C GLN A 256 -15.36 5.05 13.27
N THR A 257 -15.03 5.88 12.27
CA THR A 257 -15.73 5.90 10.97
C THR A 257 -15.24 4.78 10.07
N ALA A 258 -16.15 3.98 9.50
CA ALA A 258 -15.81 2.85 8.64
C ALA A 258 -15.00 3.25 7.40
N GLU A 259 -15.24 4.43 6.82
CA GLU A 259 -14.47 4.96 5.69
C GLU A 259 -12.97 5.12 6.00
N TRP A 260 -12.64 5.51 7.23
CA TRP A 260 -11.27 5.83 7.64
C TRP A 260 -10.51 4.64 8.27
N ARG A 261 -11.18 3.50 8.51
CA ARG A 261 -10.56 2.26 9.03
C ARG A 261 -9.80 1.44 7.98
N GLN A 262 -9.65 1.99 6.78
CA GLN A 262 -8.91 1.38 5.68
C GLN A 262 -7.40 1.63 5.82
N ASP A 263 -6.58 0.88 5.09
CA ASP A 263 -5.12 0.94 5.21
C ASP A 263 -4.50 2.06 4.35
N PHE A 264 -4.64 3.31 4.81
CA PHE A 264 -4.04 4.48 4.13
C PHE A 264 -2.52 4.52 4.25
N ALA A 265 -1.94 3.91 5.29
CA ALA A 265 -0.50 3.94 5.53
C ALA A 265 0.29 3.01 4.59
N PHE A 266 -0.37 2.05 3.93
CA PHE A 266 0.26 1.04 3.07
C PHE A 266 1.28 1.61 2.08
N TRP A 267 0.89 2.62 1.28
CA TRP A 267 1.78 3.20 0.27
C TRP A 267 2.92 4.01 0.89
N LEU A 268 2.64 4.77 1.97
CA LEU A 268 3.68 5.50 2.69
C LEU A 268 4.73 4.56 3.27
N TYR A 269 4.32 3.40 3.78
CA TYR A 269 5.24 2.38 4.25
C TYR A 269 6.12 1.82 3.14
N ILE A 270 5.57 1.52 1.96
CA ILE A 270 6.35 1.03 0.80
C ILE A 270 7.40 2.06 0.39
N PHE A 271 6.97 3.28 0.08
CA PHE A 271 7.89 4.30 -0.44
C PHE A 271 8.87 4.80 0.62
N GLY A 272 8.40 5.04 1.85
CA GLY A 272 9.26 5.43 2.96
C GLY A 272 10.33 4.39 3.29
N THR A 273 9.95 3.12 3.32
CA THR A 273 10.90 2.02 3.58
C THR A 273 11.86 1.84 2.42
N THR A 274 11.41 2.02 1.17
CA THR A 274 12.29 1.98 -0.01
C THR A 274 13.35 3.07 0.08
N MET A 275 12.95 4.33 0.31
CA MET A 275 13.88 5.46 0.45
C MET A 275 14.89 5.21 1.56
N PHE A 276 14.41 4.82 2.74
CA PHE A 276 15.26 4.50 3.90
C PHE A 276 16.24 3.37 3.61
N TRP A 277 15.73 2.24 3.10
CA TRP A 277 16.52 1.03 2.91
C TRP A 277 17.51 1.15 1.76
N CYS A 278 17.15 1.85 0.66
CA CYS A 278 18.08 2.16 -0.41
C CYS A 278 19.18 3.10 0.08
N GLY A 279 18.85 4.16 0.81
CA GLY A 279 19.83 5.06 1.40
C GLY A 279 20.80 4.34 2.35
N LEU A 280 20.26 3.42 3.17
CA LEU A 280 21.05 2.59 4.08
C LEU A 280 21.96 1.59 3.32
N SER A 281 21.42 0.88 2.34
CA SER A 281 22.15 -0.22 1.65
C SER A 281 23.17 0.29 0.64
N LEU A 282 22.99 1.51 0.13
CA LEU A 282 23.95 2.19 -0.74
C LEU A 282 25.00 2.98 0.06
N ASN A 283 24.98 2.90 1.39
CA ASN A 283 26.02 3.45 2.23
C ASN A 283 27.22 2.52 2.22
N ASP A 284 28.24 2.87 1.43
CA ASP A 284 29.49 2.13 1.41
C ASP A 284 30.31 2.48 2.65
N SER A 285 30.39 1.52 3.57
CA SER A 285 31.21 1.63 4.76
C SER A 285 32.36 0.61 4.65
N GLY A 286 33.58 1.09 4.48
CA GLY A 286 34.79 0.25 4.36
C GLY A 286 35.16 -0.57 5.61
N SER A 287 34.36 -0.51 6.69
CA SER A 287 34.61 -1.21 7.95
C SER A 287 33.67 -2.41 8.10
N GLU A 288 34.23 -3.57 8.45
CA GLU A 288 33.46 -4.78 8.79
C GLU A 288 32.49 -4.56 9.96
N LEU A 289 32.82 -3.68 10.90
CA LEU A 289 31.94 -3.33 12.01
C LEU A 289 30.69 -2.58 11.53
N ALA A 290 30.83 -1.71 10.53
CA ALA A 290 29.71 -1.02 9.93
C ALA A 290 28.81 -1.98 9.14
N LYS A 291 29.39 -2.95 8.42
CA LYS A 291 28.64 -4.01 7.73
C LYS A 291 27.90 -4.94 8.71
N LEU A 292 28.51 -5.25 9.85
CA LEU A 292 27.83 -5.97 10.94
C LEU A 292 26.66 -5.13 11.52
N GLY A 293 26.88 -3.82 11.71
CA GLY A 293 25.83 -2.88 12.11
C GLY A 293 24.67 -2.82 11.10
N TYR A 294 24.97 -2.84 9.80
CA TYR A 294 23.98 -2.94 8.73
C TYR A 294 23.16 -4.23 8.84
N CYS A 295 23.80 -5.38 9.07
CA CYS A 295 23.11 -6.64 9.29
C CYS A 295 22.19 -6.57 10.52
N ALA A 296 22.70 -6.06 11.65
CA ALA A 296 21.93 -5.90 12.88
C ALA A 296 20.69 -5.01 12.67
N LEU A 297 20.83 -3.91 11.93
CA LEU A 297 19.72 -3.01 11.63
C LEU A 297 18.66 -3.69 10.73
N ASN A 298 19.09 -4.51 9.78
CA ASN A 298 18.17 -5.30 8.96
C ASN A 298 17.46 -6.41 9.75
N VAL A 299 18.13 -7.05 10.72
CA VAL A 299 17.47 -7.97 11.66
C VAL A 299 16.43 -7.23 12.50
N VAL A 300 16.74 -6.02 12.98
CA VAL A 300 15.76 -5.18 13.68
C VAL A 300 14.56 -4.85 12.79
N LEU A 301 14.76 -4.55 11.50
CA LEU A 301 13.66 -4.36 10.54
C LEU A 301 12.77 -5.60 10.41
N VAL A 302 13.36 -6.80 10.36
CA VAL A 302 12.60 -8.07 10.31
C VAL A 302 11.72 -8.22 11.54
N LEU A 303 12.31 -8.05 12.73
CA LEU A 303 11.61 -8.19 14.01
C LEU A 303 10.54 -7.12 14.20
N LEU A 304 10.84 -5.87 13.84
CA LEU A 304 9.90 -4.75 13.90
C LEU A 304 8.72 -4.95 12.93
N GLY A 305 8.99 -5.43 11.71
CA GLY A 305 7.97 -5.77 10.74
C GLY A 305 7.02 -6.86 11.22
N ALA A 306 7.57 -7.88 11.88
CA ALA A 306 6.78 -8.94 12.51
C ALA A 306 5.94 -8.40 13.69
N ALA A 307 6.52 -7.56 14.55
CA ALA A 307 5.85 -6.99 15.72
C ALA A 307 4.68 -6.06 15.37
N ILE A 308 4.86 -5.18 14.36
CA ILE A 308 3.83 -4.22 13.92
C ILE A 308 2.84 -4.86 12.94
N GLY A 309 3.12 -6.06 12.43
CA GLY A 309 2.33 -6.71 11.39
C GLY A 309 2.45 -6.02 10.02
N ARG A 310 3.60 -5.40 9.75
CA ARG A 310 3.91 -4.68 8.50
C ARG A 310 4.98 -5.43 7.71
N ARG A 311 4.52 -6.25 6.76
CA ARG A 311 5.36 -7.14 5.94
C ARG A 311 6.47 -6.44 5.17
N VAL A 312 6.31 -5.15 4.84
CA VAL A 312 7.32 -4.38 4.10
C VAL A 312 8.66 -4.38 4.84
N PHE A 313 8.69 -4.14 6.15
CA PHE A 313 9.95 -4.11 6.89
C PHE A 313 10.60 -5.49 6.95
N THR A 314 9.80 -6.55 7.06
CA THR A 314 10.29 -7.93 7.04
C THR A 314 10.92 -8.29 5.69
N VAL A 315 10.30 -7.91 4.58
CA VAL A 315 10.82 -8.19 3.25
C VAL A 315 12.12 -7.43 2.99
N TYR A 316 12.16 -6.13 3.25
CA TYR A 316 13.37 -5.31 3.05
C TYR A 316 14.50 -5.72 4.03
N GLY A 317 14.18 -5.99 5.29
CA GLY A 317 15.13 -6.51 6.26
C GLY A 317 15.72 -7.86 5.83
N ALA A 318 14.89 -8.78 5.31
CA ALA A 318 15.38 -10.05 4.78
C ALA A 318 16.31 -9.87 3.57
N PHE A 319 16.00 -8.95 2.65
CA PHE A 319 16.91 -8.60 1.56
C PHE A 319 18.25 -8.08 2.07
N GLY A 320 18.26 -7.20 3.06
CA GLY A 320 19.51 -6.67 3.61
C GLY A 320 20.34 -7.72 4.35
N VAL A 321 19.71 -8.61 5.13
CA VAL A 321 20.42 -9.76 5.73
C VAL A 321 21.02 -10.64 4.64
N MET A 322 20.29 -10.90 3.55
CA MET A 322 20.78 -11.71 2.43
C MET A 322 21.94 -11.04 1.70
N LEU A 323 21.91 -9.72 1.48
CA LEU A 323 23.03 -8.96 0.92
C LEU A 323 24.29 -9.09 1.79
N TYR A 324 24.14 -8.95 3.11
CA TYR A 324 25.26 -9.10 4.04
C TYR A 324 25.82 -10.54 4.06
N LEU A 325 24.96 -11.56 4.07
CA LEU A 325 25.39 -12.95 3.98
C LEU A 325 26.08 -13.27 2.65
N GLY A 326 25.61 -12.66 1.55
CA GLY A 326 26.27 -12.75 0.25
C GLY A 326 27.67 -12.13 0.27
N HIS A 327 27.82 -10.96 0.88
CA HIS A 327 29.13 -10.34 1.11
C HIS A 327 30.06 -11.24 1.95
N LEU A 328 29.58 -11.78 3.09
CA LEU A 328 30.36 -12.75 3.89
C LEU A 328 30.76 -13.98 3.05
N SER A 329 29.86 -14.49 2.22
CA SER A 329 30.15 -15.66 1.37
C SER A 329 31.19 -15.37 0.31
N HIS A 330 31.17 -14.19 -0.32
CA HIS A 330 32.03 -13.87 -1.46
C HIS A 330 33.38 -13.28 -1.08
N GLU A 331 33.45 -12.51 0.01
CA GLU A 331 34.67 -11.81 0.40
C GLU A 331 35.37 -12.48 1.58
N VAL A 332 34.64 -12.91 2.60
CA VAL A 332 35.22 -13.44 3.85
C VAL A 332 35.43 -14.96 3.80
N PHE A 333 34.42 -15.68 3.31
CA PHE A 333 34.37 -17.16 3.32
C PHE A 333 34.45 -17.77 1.91
N ARG A 334 35.08 -17.08 0.95
CA ARG A 334 35.12 -17.46 -0.47
C ARG A 334 35.52 -18.92 -0.72
N GLU A 335 36.48 -19.42 0.04
CA GLU A 335 37.04 -20.78 -0.10
C GLU A 335 36.49 -21.76 0.96
N SER A 336 35.48 -21.37 1.74
CA SER A 336 34.96 -22.19 2.84
C SER A 336 33.73 -22.99 2.44
N PHE A 337 33.91 -24.28 2.21
CA PHE A 337 32.81 -25.22 1.95
C PHE A 337 31.85 -25.36 3.15
N MET A 338 32.30 -25.08 4.38
CA MET A 338 31.48 -25.22 5.59
C MET A 338 30.46 -24.09 5.77
N PHE A 339 30.71 -22.92 5.17
CA PHE A 339 29.87 -21.74 5.34
C PHE A 339 28.43 -21.97 4.84
N PRO A 340 28.19 -22.51 3.62
CA PRO A 340 26.84 -22.87 3.17
C PRO A 340 26.12 -23.88 4.08
N PHE A 341 26.84 -24.88 4.63
CA PHE A 341 26.25 -25.87 5.54
C PHE A 341 25.83 -25.23 6.86
N ALA A 342 26.68 -24.38 7.45
CA ALA A 342 26.36 -23.64 8.66
C ALA A 342 25.13 -22.74 8.45
N LEU A 343 25.05 -22.06 7.30
CA LEU A 343 23.92 -21.21 6.97
C LEU A 343 22.63 -22.02 6.78
N THR A 344 22.72 -23.20 6.18
CA THR A 344 21.58 -24.12 6.04
C THR A 344 21.08 -24.59 7.41
N LEU A 345 21.98 -24.98 8.31
CA LEU A 345 21.63 -25.37 9.68
C LEU A 345 21.00 -24.21 10.45
N LEU A 346 21.50 -22.99 10.31
CA LEU A 346 20.91 -21.78 10.90
C LEU A 346 19.49 -21.56 10.36
N GLY A 347 19.29 -21.67 9.04
CA GLY A 347 17.98 -21.56 8.41
C GLY A 347 16.98 -22.59 8.93
N LEU A 348 17.38 -23.86 9.00
CA LEU A 348 16.56 -24.94 9.57
C LEU A 348 16.24 -24.71 11.05
N GLY A 349 17.20 -24.19 11.82
CA GLY A 349 17.01 -23.80 13.22
C GLY A 349 15.95 -22.70 13.38
N LEU A 350 15.95 -21.68 12.52
CA LEU A 350 14.93 -20.63 12.52
C LEU A 350 13.54 -21.17 12.13
N VAL A 351 13.46 -22.10 11.18
CA VAL A 351 12.20 -22.78 10.83
C VAL A 351 11.67 -23.58 12.01
N ALA A 352 12.52 -24.37 12.68
CA ALA A 352 12.16 -25.12 13.86
C ALA A 352 11.68 -24.21 15.00
N LEU A 353 12.36 -23.08 15.22
CA LEU A 353 11.94 -22.05 16.17
C LEU A 353 10.56 -21.48 15.82
N GLY A 354 10.28 -21.21 14.53
CA GLY A 354 8.98 -20.76 14.06
C GLY A 354 7.86 -21.77 14.32
N VAL A 355 8.11 -23.06 14.06
CA VAL A 355 7.15 -24.13 14.35
C VAL A 355 6.93 -24.27 15.86
N TRP A 356 7.98 -24.17 16.67
CA TRP A 356 7.87 -24.18 18.13
C TRP A 356 7.06 -23.00 18.65
N TRP A 357 7.29 -21.81 18.08
CA TRP A 357 6.56 -20.60 18.41
C TRP A 357 5.07 -20.71 18.09
N GLN A 358 4.72 -21.23 16.91
CA GLN A 358 3.33 -21.45 16.49
C GLN A 358 2.56 -22.32 17.50
N ARG A 359 3.23 -23.30 18.12
CA ARG A 359 2.62 -24.17 19.15
C ARG A 359 2.33 -23.44 20.47
N HIS A 360 3.02 -22.33 20.74
CA HIS A 360 2.88 -21.55 21.98
C HIS A 360 2.29 -20.15 21.74
N GLU A 361 1.81 -19.86 20.53
CA GLU A 361 1.36 -18.55 20.10
C GLU A 361 0.29 -17.96 21.03
N SER A 362 -0.67 -18.77 21.47
CA SER A 362 -1.73 -18.36 22.40
C SER A 362 -1.20 -17.96 23.78
N ALA A 363 -0.21 -18.66 24.32
CA ALA A 363 0.41 -18.37 25.61
C ALA A 363 1.32 -17.12 25.54
N ILE A 364 2.03 -16.96 24.42
CA ILE A 364 2.94 -15.85 24.19
C ILE A 364 2.17 -14.55 23.91
N ALA A 365 1.11 -14.61 23.10
CA ALA A 365 0.23 -13.46 22.84
C ALA A 365 -0.44 -12.95 24.14
N ALA A 366 -0.81 -13.85 25.06
CA ALA A 366 -1.36 -13.48 26.37
C ALA A 366 -0.34 -12.73 27.27
N HIS A 367 0.97 -12.97 27.08
CA HIS A 367 2.03 -12.26 27.81
C HIS A 367 2.41 -10.93 27.14
N LEU A 368 2.56 -10.91 25.81
CA LEU A 368 2.98 -9.72 25.06
C LEU A 368 1.89 -8.65 24.92
N SER A 369 0.62 -9.04 24.88
CA SER A 369 -0.52 -8.09 24.85
C SER A 369 -0.58 -7.16 26.07
N ARG A 370 0.16 -7.47 27.15
CA ARG A 370 0.31 -6.60 28.33
C ARG A 370 1.23 -5.40 28.09
N TYR A 371 2.12 -5.46 27.09
CA TYR A 371 3.13 -4.44 26.81
C TYR A 371 2.92 -3.71 25.47
N VAL A 372 2.09 -4.25 24.56
CA VAL A 372 1.81 -3.64 23.26
C VAL A 372 0.54 -2.78 23.32
N PRO A 373 0.63 -1.46 23.06
CA PRO A 373 -0.54 -0.57 23.00
C PRO A 373 -1.61 -1.10 22.03
N GLN A 374 -2.89 -1.01 22.42
CA GLN A 374 -4.01 -1.59 21.67
C GLN A 374 -4.06 -1.19 20.18
N GLY A 375 -3.53 -0.01 19.82
CA GLY A 375 -3.51 0.48 18.43
C GLY A 375 -2.50 -0.20 17.49
N LEU A 376 -1.51 -0.93 18.02
CA LEU A 376 -0.43 -1.56 17.24
C LEU A 376 -0.53 -3.09 17.18
N GLN A 377 -1.55 -3.68 17.80
CA GLN A 377 -1.72 -5.13 17.79
C GLN A 377 -2.05 -5.64 16.37
N PRO A 378 -1.49 -6.79 15.94
CA PRO A 378 -1.82 -7.40 14.66
C PRO A 378 -3.32 -7.65 14.53
N ARG A 379 -3.90 -7.45 13.34
CA ARG A 379 -5.30 -7.81 13.07
C ARG A 379 -5.42 -9.34 13.16
N ALA A 380 -6.27 -9.82 14.07
CA ALA A 380 -6.72 -11.20 14.10
C ALA A 380 -7.53 -11.55 12.84
#